data_AF-A0ABD0N7Y3-F1
#
_entry.id   AF-A0ABD0N7Y3-F1
#
_cell.length_a   1.000
_cell.length_b   1.000
_cell.length_c   1.000
_cell.angle_alpha   90.00
_cell.angle_beta   90.00
_cell.angle_gamma   90.00
#
_symmetry.space_group_name_H-M   'P 1'
#
loop_
_entity.id
_entity.type
_entity.pdbx_description
1 polymer ?
#
loop_
_entity_poly.entity_id
_entity_poly.type
_entity_poly.pdbx_seq_one_letter_code
_entity_poly.pdbx_strand_id
1 'polypeptide(L)'
;MEIDLTDENTVDNDYYNYNIDYDDQLCRKEEVVKVGSIVIPIFFTVVVVLSCIGNMLVLVILKLYNSLKCLTNVFILNLALSDLLFTFGLPFWASYYIWGWTFGEVGCKAVKFFFYVGFYSSVLFLTLMTVQRYMAVVHPLSDWEKSRCFLVSPFIVWILSGTVALLSSLNSKVMIESDSQYCEYGS
;
A
#
# COMPACT_ATOMS: atom_id res chain seq x y z
N MET A 1 59.57 58.98 20.82
CA MET A 1 60.29 58.35 19.70
C MET A 1 59.26 58.10 18.64
N GLU A 2 59.33 58.92 17.61
CA GLU A 2 58.47 58.96 16.44
C GLU A 2 59.14 58.10 15.37
N ILE A 3 58.39 57.19 14.77
CA ILE A 3 58.55 56.84 13.35
C ILE A 3 57.12 56.68 12.83
N ASP A 4 56.74 57.61 11.96
CA ASP A 4 55.56 57.63 11.12
C ASP A 4 55.88 56.95 9.77
N LEU A 5 54.87 56.37 9.10
CA LEU A 5 54.55 56.48 7.66
C LEU A 5 53.55 55.39 7.19
N THR A 6 52.29 55.82 7.11
CA THR A 6 51.32 55.69 5.98
C THR A 6 50.88 54.31 5.44
N ASP A 7 49.60 54.03 5.72
CA ASP A 7 48.47 53.96 4.77
C ASP A 7 47.88 52.60 4.33
N GLU A 8 46.54 52.64 4.35
CA GLU A 8 45.54 51.93 3.55
C GLU A 8 45.27 50.41 3.68
N ASN A 9 43.96 50.15 3.81
CA ASN A 9 43.22 48.95 3.42
C ASN A 9 42.93 47.90 4.51
N THR A 10 41.82 48.18 5.21
CA THR A 10 40.81 47.18 5.57
C THR A 10 40.51 46.20 4.43
N VAL A 11 40.13 44.98 4.83
CA VAL A 11 39.51 43.86 4.07
C VAL A 11 40.45 42.66 4.06
N ASP A 12 40.39 41.88 5.14
CA ASP A 12 40.91 40.52 5.17
C ASP A 12 39.72 39.55 5.25
N ASN A 13 39.76 38.52 4.41
CA ASN A 13 38.88 37.35 4.28
C ASN A 13 37.74 37.40 3.25
N ASP A 14 38.09 37.36 1.95
CA ASP A 14 37.21 36.87 0.89
C ASP A 14 37.87 35.73 0.10
N TYR A 15 37.90 34.52 0.67
CA TYR A 15 38.03 33.30 -0.13
C TYR A 15 37.51 32.08 0.65
N TYR A 16 36.62 31.32 0.02
CA TYR A 16 35.82 30.20 0.53
C TYR A 16 34.50 30.54 1.24
N ASN A 17 33.57 31.16 0.51
CA ASN A 17 32.15 30.99 0.80
C ASN A 17 31.50 30.15 -0.32
N TYR A 18 31.66 28.82 -0.25
CA TYR A 18 30.85 27.88 -1.04
C TYR A 18 29.53 27.61 -0.30
N ASN A 19 28.72 28.64 -0.13
CA ASN A 19 27.29 28.45 0.13
C ASN A 19 26.63 28.22 -1.24
N ILE A 20 26.72 26.99 -1.74
CA ILE A 20 25.77 26.52 -2.74
C ILE A 20 24.45 26.40 -2.00
N ASP A 21 23.68 27.49 -2.07
CA ASP A 21 22.28 27.54 -1.70
C ASP A 21 21.54 26.57 -2.62
N TYR A 22 21.51 25.30 -2.22
CA TYR A 22 20.41 24.42 -2.59
C TYR A 22 19.19 24.88 -1.79
N ASP A 23 18.68 26.08 -2.08
CA ASP A 23 17.25 26.34 -1.94
C ASP A 23 16.58 25.56 -3.07
N ASP A 24 16.59 24.23 -2.93
CA ASP A 24 15.57 23.38 -3.50
C ASP A 24 14.32 23.75 -2.72
N GLN A 25 13.73 24.88 -3.15
CA GLN A 25 12.51 25.49 -2.68
C GLN A 25 11.64 24.38 -2.14
N LEU A 26 11.60 24.26 -0.81
CA LEU A 26 10.95 23.20 -0.08
C LEU A 26 9.50 23.17 -0.58
N CYS A 27 9.25 22.32 -1.59
CA CYS A 27 7.98 22.21 -2.28
C CYS A 27 6.94 22.20 -1.17
N ARG A 28 5.96 23.11 -1.18
CA ARG A 28 5.02 23.40 -0.08
C ARG A 28 4.33 22.13 0.42
N LYS A 29 5.09 21.33 1.17
CA LYS A 29 4.78 19.98 1.59
C LYS A 29 4.07 20.07 2.92
N GLU A 30 4.34 21.09 3.73
CA GLU A 30 3.73 21.26 5.05
C GLU A 30 2.20 21.36 4.97
N GLU A 31 1.64 22.18 4.09
CA GLU A 31 0.19 22.30 3.91
C GLU A 31 -0.43 21.01 3.34
N VAL A 32 0.24 20.39 2.36
CA VAL A 32 -0.24 19.16 1.69
C VAL A 32 -0.15 17.94 2.61
N VAL A 33 0.91 17.84 3.42
CA VAL A 33 1.14 16.80 4.42
C VAL A 33 0.13 16.94 5.55
N LYS A 34 -0.16 18.18 5.99
CA LYS A 34 -1.16 18.44 7.04
C LYS A 34 -2.58 18.09 6.58
N VAL A 35 -2.96 18.46 5.35
CA VAL A 35 -4.25 18.06 4.78
C VAL A 35 -4.29 16.55 4.55
N GLY A 36 -3.20 15.96 4.04
CA GLY A 36 -3.07 14.51 3.83
C GLY A 36 -3.23 13.70 5.12
N SER A 37 -2.58 14.13 6.21
CA SER A 37 -2.66 13.47 7.52
C SER A 37 -4.09 13.41 8.09
N ILE A 38 -4.97 14.33 7.69
CA ILE A 38 -6.38 14.33 8.10
C ILE A 38 -7.28 13.58 7.10
N VAL A 39 -7.11 13.86 5.81
CA VAL A 39 -7.98 13.30 4.75
C VAL A 39 -7.74 11.80 4.58
N ILE A 40 -6.50 11.33 4.66
CA ILE A 40 -6.13 9.93 4.42
C ILE A 40 -6.76 9.00 5.47
N PRO A 41 -6.65 9.24 6.80
CA PRO A 41 -7.29 8.39 7.80
C PRO A 41 -8.83 8.39 7.70
N ILE A 42 -9.44 9.53 7.40
CA ILE A 42 -10.90 9.62 7.20
C ILE A 42 -11.31 8.72 6.02
N PHE A 43 -10.62 8.85 4.89
CA PHE A 43 -10.87 8.03 3.71
C PHE A 43 -10.70 6.54 4.01
N PHE A 44 -9.59 6.15 4.66
CA PHE A 44 -9.36 4.75 5.05
C PHE A 44 -10.45 4.22 5.99
N THR A 45 -10.94 5.03 6.94
CA THR A 45 -12.01 4.63 7.85
C THR A 45 -13.30 4.34 7.09
N VAL A 46 -13.67 5.20 6.14
CA VAL A 46 -14.85 4.99 5.30
C VAL A 46 -14.71 3.71 4.47
N VAL A 47 -13.55 3.51 3.83
CA VAL A 47 -13.27 2.30 3.04
C VAL A 47 -13.35 1.05 3.92
N VAL A 48 -12.79 1.08 5.13
CA VAL A 48 -12.84 -0.03 6.07
C VAL A 48 -14.28 -0.38 6.44
N VAL A 49 -15.10 0.61 6.78
CA VAL A 49 -16.51 0.38 7.15
C VAL A 49 -17.29 -0.21 5.97
N LEU A 50 -17.17 0.39 4.78
CA LEU A 50 -17.87 -0.09 3.59
C LEU A 50 -17.42 -1.50 3.18
N SER A 51 -16.11 -1.75 3.22
CA SER A 51 -15.53 -3.06 2.89
C SER A 51 -15.96 -4.12 3.90
N CYS A 52 -15.90 -3.83 5.21
CA CYS A 52 -16.36 -4.77 6.23
C CYS A 52 -17.84 -5.10 6.06
N ILE A 53 -18.70 -4.08 5.90
CA ILE A 53 -20.14 -4.30 5.72
C ILE A 53 -20.41 -5.10 4.44
N GLY A 54 -19.82 -4.71 3.31
CA GLY A 54 -20.02 -5.36 2.02
C GLY A 54 -19.52 -6.80 2.01
N ASN A 55 -18.25 -7.03 2.38
CA ASN A 55 -17.65 -8.35 2.34
C ASN A 55 -18.24 -9.31 3.39
N MET A 56 -18.60 -8.81 4.59
CA MET A 56 -19.30 -9.65 5.57
C MET A 56 -20.71 -10.01 5.09
N LEU A 57 -21.44 -9.09 4.48
CA LEU A 57 -22.76 -9.37 3.90
C LEU A 57 -22.65 -10.45 2.82
N VAL A 58 -21.66 -10.36 1.93
CA VAL A 58 -21.38 -11.38 0.92
C VAL A 58 -21.12 -12.75 1.55
N LEU A 59 -20.26 -12.82 2.59
CA LEU A 59 -19.99 -14.07 3.30
C LEU A 59 -21.24 -14.66 3.98
N VAL A 60 -22.06 -13.81 4.60
CA VAL A 60 -23.32 -14.22 5.24
C VAL A 60 -24.30 -14.76 4.20
N ILE A 61 -24.46 -14.07 3.07
CA ILE A 61 -25.32 -14.53 1.96
C ILE A 61 -24.79 -15.86 1.43
N LEU A 62 -23.50 -16.00 1.14
CA LEU A 62 -22.94 -17.27 0.66
C LEU A 62 -23.20 -18.43 1.65
N LYS A 63 -23.07 -18.16 2.96
CA LYS A 63 -23.33 -19.16 4.01
C LYS A 63 -24.82 -19.48 4.16
N LEU A 64 -25.72 -18.52 3.93
CA LEU A 64 -27.16 -18.73 4.03
C LEU A 64 -27.72 -19.43 2.78
N TYR A 65 -27.21 -19.12 1.60
CA TYR A 65 -27.62 -19.67 0.31
C TYR A 65 -26.77 -20.88 -0.13
N ASN A 66 -26.23 -21.63 0.83
CA ASN A 66 -25.19 -22.69 0.74
C ASN A 66 -25.52 -23.93 -0.14
N SER A 67 -26.55 -23.86 -1.00
CA SER A 67 -27.07 -24.98 -1.78
C SER A 67 -26.41 -25.18 -3.16
N LEU A 68 -25.62 -24.23 -3.66
CA LEU A 68 -25.05 -24.33 -5.01
C LEU A 68 -23.51 -24.31 -4.92
N LYS A 69 -22.88 -25.49 -4.93
CA LYS A 69 -21.42 -25.64 -5.05
C LYS A 69 -20.94 -25.28 -6.46
N CYS A 70 -21.06 -24.01 -6.84
CA CYS A 70 -20.56 -23.46 -8.09
C CYS A 70 -19.20 -22.79 -7.88
N LEU A 71 -18.32 -22.83 -8.89
CA LEU A 71 -16.99 -22.22 -8.83
C LEU A 71 -17.05 -20.72 -8.57
N THR A 72 -18.11 -20.06 -9.04
CA THR A 72 -18.40 -18.65 -8.75
C THR A 72 -18.37 -18.37 -7.25
N ASN A 73 -18.95 -19.26 -6.43
CA ASN A 73 -19.03 -19.06 -4.99
C ASN A 73 -17.66 -19.17 -4.32
N VAL A 74 -16.78 -20.02 -4.86
CA VAL A 74 -15.38 -20.13 -4.40
C VAL A 74 -14.60 -18.85 -4.71
N PHE A 75 -14.78 -18.27 -5.90
CA PHE A 75 -14.15 -16.99 -6.23
C PHE A 75 -14.69 -15.84 -5.40
N ILE A 76 -16.01 -15.79 -5.17
CA ILE A 76 -16.62 -14.75 -4.34
C ILE A 76 -16.09 -14.83 -2.91
N LEU A 77 -15.91 -16.05 -2.38
CA LEU A 77 -15.34 -16.24 -1.05
C LEU A 77 -13.86 -15.81 -0.99
N ASN A 78 -13.05 -16.18 -1.98
CA ASN A 78 -11.64 -15.77 -2.02
C ASN A 78 -11.49 -14.25 -2.19
N LEU A 79 -12.34 -13.64 -3.02
CA LEU A 79 -12.41 -12.19 -3.18
C LEU A 79 -12.72 -11.49 -1.86
N ALA A 80 -13.79 -11.93 -1.17
CA ALA A 80 -14.15 -11.37 0.13
C ALA A 80 -13.04 -11.54 1.17
N LEU A 81 -12.32 -12.67 1.14
CA LEU A 81 -11.18 -12.90 2.02
C LEU A 81 -10.01 -11.95 1.70
N SER A 82 -9.69 -11.75 0.42
CA SER A 82 -8.67 -10.79 -0.04
C SER A 82 -9.00 -9.35 0.38
N ASP A 83 -10.25 -8.94 0.21
CA ASP A 83 -10.70 -7.60 0.59
C ASP A 83 -10.68 -7.40 2.11
N LEU A 84 -11.01 -8.43 2.89
CA LEU A 84 -10.90 -8.38 4.36
C LEU A 84 -9.43 -8.29 4.81
N LEU A 85 -8.51 -9.03 4.18
CA LEU A 85 -7.07 -8.92 4.47
C LEU A 85 -6.54 -7.52 4.17
N PHE A 86 -6.91 -6.96 3.02
CA PHE A 86 -6.60 -5.58 2.66
C PHE A 86 -7.14 -4.59 3.71
N THR A 87 -8.40 -4.78 4.09
CA THR A 87 -9.10 -3.94 5.06
C THR A 87 -8.48 -4.00 6.45
N PHE A 88 -7.94 -5.15 6.85
CA PHE A 88 -7.22 -5.31 8.11
C PHE A 88 -5.90 -4.53 8.13
N GLY A 89 -5.24 -4.32 6.99
CA GLY A 89 -4.01 -3.54 6.90
C GLY A 89 -4.22 -2.02 6.95
N LEU A 90 -5.37 -1.52 6.51
CA LEU A 90 -5.71 -0.09 6.50
C LEU A 90 -5.71 0.61 7.87
N PRO A 91 -6.26 0.05 8.97
CA PRO A 91 -6.22 0.71 10.28
C PRO A 91 -4.78 0.88 10.81
N PHE A 92 -3.86 -0.03 10.47
CA PHE A 92 -2.44 0.13 10.82
C PHE A 92 -1.80 1.28 10.05
N TRP A 93 -2.15 1.45 8.77
CA TRP A 93 -1.74 2.61 7.98
C TRP A 93 -2.33 3.93 8.51
N ALA A 94 -3.59 3.93 8.93
CA ALA A 94 -4.20 5.10 9.56
C ALA A 94 -3.47 5.47 10.87
N SER A 95 -3.10 4.48 11.68
CA SER A 95 -2.29 4.70 12.89
C SER A 95 -0.91 5.27 12.56
N TYR A 96 -0.27 4.80 11.48
CA TYR A 96 1.01 5.35 11.01
C TYR A 96 0.93 6.84 10.69
N TYR A 97 -0.14 7.29 10.02
CA TYR A 97 -0.32 8.69 9.65
C TYR A 97 -0.61 9.64 10.83
N ILE A 98 -1.07 9.11 11.97
CA ILE A 98 -1.46 9.91 13.14
C ILE A 98 -0.35 9.91 14.20
N TRP A 99 0.25 8.75 14.50
CA TRP A 99 1.20 8.59 15.62
C TRP A 99 2.65 8.30 15.18
N GLY A 100 2.90 8.18 13.87
CA GLY A 100 4.16 7.65 13.35
C GLY A 100 4.26 6.13 13.49
N TRP A 101 5.33 5.54 12.96
CA TRP A 101 5.51 4.10 12.96
C TRP A 101 6.00 3.58 14.32
N THR A 102 5.15 2.86 15.07
CA THR A 102 5.48 2.33 16.41
C THR A 102 5.63 0.81 16.47
N PHE A 103 5.33 0.10 15.38
CA PHE A 103 5.32 -1.37 15.32
C PHE A 103 6.68 -2.00 14.94
N GLY A 104 7.73 -1.18 14.83
CA GLY A 104 9.09 -1.61 14.45
C GLY A 104 9.20 -2.19 13.03
N GLU A 105 10.39 -2.63 12.62
CA GLU A 105 10.65 -3.06 11.24
C GLU A 105 9.82 -4.28 10.79
N VAL A 106 9.50 -5.17 11.73
CA VAL A 106 8.70 -6.37 11.42
C VAL A 106 7.26 -6.00 11.06
N GLY A 107 6.64 -5.10 11.82
CA GLY A 107 5.30 -4.63 11.49
C GLY A 107 5.27 -3.90 10.15
N CYS A 108 6.36 -3.20 9.81
CA CYS A 108 6.45 -2.35 8.61
C CYS A 108 6.29 -3.21 7.37
N LYS A 109 7.13 -4.25 7.31
CA LYS A 109 7.12 -5.26 6.28
C LYS A 109 5.81 -6.02 6.28
N ALA A 110 5.29 -6.42 7.45
CA ALA A 110 4.04 -7.16 7.55
C ALA A 110 2.83 -6.37 7.02
N VAL A 111 2.63 -5.11 7.46
CA VAL A 111 1.49 -4.28 7.04
C VAL A 111 1.55 -3.98 5.54
N LYS A 112 2.74 -3.62 5.02
CA LYS A 112 2.95 -3.44 3.58
C LYS A 112 2.65 -4.73 2.82
N PHE A 113 3.15 -5.88 3.31
CA PHE A 113 2.90 -7.18 2.71
C PHE A 113 1.40 -7.49 2.64
N PHE A 114 0.68 -7.45 3.76
CA PHE A 114 -0.76 -7.73 3.78
C PHE A 114 -1.56 -6.78 2.88
N PHE A 115 -1.21 -5.49 2.86
CA PHE A 115 -1.84 -4.49 2.00
C PHE A 115 -1.65 -4.83 0.51
N TYR A 116 -0.41 -5.07 0.08
CA TYR A 116 -0.14 -5.40 -1.32
C TYR A 116 -0.70 -6.76 -1.72
N VAL A 117 -0.58 -7.79 -0.87
CA VAL A 117 -1.19 -9.11 -1.13
C VAL A 117 -2.69 -8.96 -1.32
N GLY A 118 -3.38 -8.27 -0.41
CA GLY A 118 -4.83 -8.06 -0.47
C GLY A 118 -5.23 -7.30 -1.73
N PHE A 119 -4.53 -6.21 -2.05
CA PHE A 119 -4.81 -5.41 -3.25
C PHE A 119 -4.62 -6.20 -4.55
N TYR A 120 -3.45 -6.84 -4.73
CA TYR A 120 -3.17 -7.61 -5.95
C TYR A 120 -4.10 -8.81 -6.09
N SER A 121 -4.35 -9.55 -5.00
CA SER A 121 -5.26 -10.70 -5.05
C SER A 121 -6.70 -10.28 -5.35
N SER A 122 -7.20 -9.18 -4.78
CA SER A 122 -8.54 -8.65 -5.07
C SER A 122 -8.73 -8.33 -6.56
N VAL A 123 -7.79 -7.59 -7.17
CA VAL A 123 -7.82 -7.27 -8.60
C VAL A 123 -7.77 -8.54 -9.47
N LEU A 124 -6.93 -9.51 -9.11
CA LEU A 124 -6.85 -10.78 -9.83
C LEU A 124 -8.14 -11.62 -9.69
N PHE A 125 -8.78 -11.64 -8.53
CA PHE A 125 -10.06 -12.32 -8.37
C PHE A 125 -11.19 -11.64 -9.13
N LEU A 126 -11.22 -10.30 -9.18
CA LEU A 126 -12.19 -9.55 -9.99
C LEU A 126 -12.04 -9.83 -11.48
N THR A 127 -10.80 -9.89 -11.98
CA THR A 127 -10.53 -10.23 -13.38
C THR A 127 -10.93 -11.65 -13.69
N LEU A 128 -10.61 -12.62 -12.83
CA LEU A 128 -11.06 -14.02 -12.98
C LEU A 128 -12.58 -14.15 -12.99
N MET A 129 -13.31 -13.44 -12.12
CA MET A 129 -14.77 -13.43 -12.17
C MET A 129 -15.31 -12.84 -13.47
N THR A 130 -14.68 -11.78 -13.97
CA THR A 130 -15.09 -11.16 -15.24
C THR A 130 -14.88 -12.14 -16.40
N VAL A 131 -13.73 -12.82 -16.45
CA VAL A 131 -13.42 -13.86 -17.44
C VAL A 131 -14.39 -15.03 -17.32
N GLN A 132 -14.70 -15.46 -16.10
CA GLN A 132 -15.69 -16.50 -15.82
C GLN A 132 -17.05 -16.14 -16.44
N ARG A 133 -17.54 -14.92 -16.19
CA ARG A 133 -18.82 -14.44 -16.74
C ARG A 133 -18.79 -14.32 -18.25
N TYR A 134 -17.68 -13.86 -18.82
CA TYR A 134 -17.49 -13.79 -20.25
C TYR A 134 -17.55 -15.19 -20.90
N MET A 135 -16.83 -16.17 -20.36
CA MET A 135 -16.83 -17.56 -20.84
C MET A 135 -18.21 -18.21 -20.72
N ALA A 136 -18.96 -17.92 -19.65
CA ALA A 136 -20.32 -18.41 -19.47
C ALA A 136 -21.28 -17.95 -20.58
N VAL A 137 -21.09 -16.72 -21.06
CA VAL A 137 -21.93 -16.13 -22.12
C VAL A 137 -21.51 -16.61 -23.50
N VAL A 138 -20.21 -16.67 -23.78
CA VAL A 138 -19.68 -17.02 -25.11
C VAL A 138 -19.68 -18.53 -25.38
N HIS A 139 -19.47 -19.35 -24.34
CA HIS A 139 -19.39 -20.80 -24.44
C HIS A 139 -20.35 -21.51 -23.46
N PRO A 140 -21.68 -21.38 -23.66
CA PRO A 140 -22.68 -21.93 -22.75
C PRO A 140 -22.73 -23.47 -22.70
N LEU A 141 -22.09 -24.17 -23.65
CA LEU A 141 -22.12 -25.63 -23.78
C LEU A 141 -20.78 -26.32 -23.49
N SER A 142 -19.71 -25.58 -23.16
CA SER A 142 -18.45 -26.23 -22.79
C SER A 142 -18.37 -26.44 -21.27
N ASP A 143 -17.77 -27.56 -20.84
CA ASP A 143 -17.52 -27.89 -19.42
C ASP A 143 -16.38 -27.05 -18.81
N TRP A 144 -16.23 -25.80 -19.26
CA TRP A 144 -15.14 -24.91 -18.85
C TRP A 144 -15.17 -24.61 -17.35
N GLU A 145 -16.36 -24.59 -16.74
CA GLU A 145 -16.55 -24.48 -15.29
C GLU A 145 -15.88 -25.64 -14.54
N LYS A 146 -16.09 -26.89 -14.96
CA LYS A 146 -15.50 -28.07 -14.29
C LYS A 146 -13.99 -28.25 -14.53
N SER A 147 -13.38 -27.40 -15.36
CA SER A 147 -11.95 -27.48 -15.63
C SER A 147 -11.15 -27.36 -14.33
N ARG A 148 -10.24 -28.31 -14.10
CA ARG A 148 -9.27 -28.26 -12.98
C ARG A 148 -8.50 -26.93 -12.95
N CYS A 149 -8.35 -26.27 -14.09
CA CYS A 149 -7.69 -24.96 -14.18
C CYS A 149 -8.40 -23.89 -13.33
N PHE A 150 -9.73 -23.83 -13.37
CA PHE A 150 -10.50 -22.86 -12.59
C PHE A 150 -10.46 -23.15 -11.09
N LEU A 151 -10.45 -24.43 -10.70
CA LEU A 151 -10.30 -24.84 -9.29
C LEU A 151 -8.92 -24.51 -8.70
N VAL A 152 -7.86 -24.57 -9.51
CA VAL A 152 -6.49 -24.27 -9.08
C VAL A 152 -6.19 -22.77 -9.15
N SER A 153 -6.97 -22.00 -9.91
CA SER A 153 -6.74 -20.56 -10.11
C SER A 153 -6.65 -19.72 -8.82
N PRO A 154 -7.41 -19.95 -7.73
CA PRO A 154 -7.23 -19.20 -6.50
C PRO A 154 -5.86 -19.44 -5.87
N PHE A 155 -5.38 -20.68 -5.87
CA PHE A 155 -4.05 -21.01 -5.36
C PHE A 155 -2.96 -20.32 -6.16
N ILE A 156 -3.09 -20.27 -7.49
CA ILE A 156 -2.16 -19.55 -8.36
C ILE A 156 -2.19 -18.05 -8.04
N VAL A 157 -3.37 -17.48 -7.88
CA VAL A 157 -3.54 -16.06 -7.52
C VAL A 157 -2.86 -15.77 -6.18
N TRP A 158 -3.11 -16.57 -5.15
CA TRP A 158 -2.48 -16.40 -3.83
C TRP A 158 -0.95 -16.47 -3.89
N ILE A 159 -0.40 -17.44 -4.64
CA ILE A 159 1.05 -17.58 -4.80
C ILE A 159 1.62 -16.40 -5.57
N LEU A 160 0.98 -15.99 -6.68
CA LEU A 160 1.44 -14.89 -7.51
C LEU A 160 1.38 -13.55 -6.77
N SER A 161 0.23 -13.25 -6.14
CA SER A 161 0.07 -12.04 -5.32
C SER A 161 1.02 -12.04 -4.14
N GLY A 162 1.21 -13.20 -3.50
CA GLY A 162 2.16 -13.39 -2.41
C GLY A 162 3.59 -13.12 -2.85
N THR A 163 4.01 -13.65 -4.00
CA THR A 163 5.37 -13.47 -4.54
C THR A 163 5.64 -12.03 -4.94
N VAL A 164 4.70 -11.39 -5.66
CA VAL A 164 4.81 -9.97 -6.04
C VAL A 164 4.87 -9.09 -4.80
N ALA A 165 3.99 -9.32 -3.82
CA ALA A 165 3.99 -8.56 -2.58
C ALA A 165 5.24 -8.82 -1.74
N LEU A 166 5.79 -10.04 -1.75
CA LEU A 166 7.07 -10.36 -1.12
C LEU A 166 8.18 -9.55 -1.76
N LEU A 167 8.25 -9.51 -3.10
CA LEU A 167 9.25 -8.74 -3.82
C LEU A 167 9.13 -7.24 -3.51
N SER A 168 7.91 -6.70 -3.49
CA SER A 168 7.65 -5.33 -3.09
C SER A 168 8.00 -5.06 -1.62
N SER A 169 7.80 -6.03 -0.72
CA SER A 169 8.12 -5.92 0.70
C SER A 169 9.60 -6.09 1.01
N LEU A 170 10.33 -6.91 0.25
CA LEU A 170 11.78 -7.12 0.43
C LEU A 170 12.59 -5.90 -0.01
N ASN A 171 12.09 -5.15 -1.00
CA ASN A 171 12.65 -3.86 -1.39
C ASN A 171 12.26 -2.72 -0.43
N SER A 172 11.34 -2.93 0.52
CA SER A 172 11.03 -1.91 1.53
C SER A 172 12.03 -1.97 2.69
N LYS A 173 12.68 -0.84 3.01
CA LYS A 173 13.62 -0.69 4.13
C LYS A 173 13.07 0.36 5.10
N VAL A 174 13.22 0.13 6.40
CA VAL A 174 12.91 1.18 7.38
C VAL A 174 14.06 2.16 7.41
N MET A 175 13.76 3.42 7.10
CA MET A 175 14.69 4.53 7.20
C MET A 175 14.40 5.26 8.53
N ILE A 176 15.45 5.54 9.30
CA ILE A 176 15.36 6.25 10.58
C ILE A 176 15.84 7.67 10.33
N GLU A 177 14.93 8.64 10.35
CA GLU A 177 15.23 10.06 10.20
C GLU A 177 14.83 10.76 11.50
N SER A 178 15.80 11.36 12.21
CA SER A 178 15.61 12.22 13.39
C SER A 178 14.49 11.78 14.36
N ASP A 179 14.73 10.66 15.06
CA ASP A 179 13.88 10.10 16.13
C ASP A 179 12.50 9.56 15.70
N SER A 180 12.24 9.48 14.38
CA SER A 180 11.00 8.92 13.83
C SER A 180 11.27 7.84 12.79
N GLN A 181 10.56 6.71 12.91
CA GLN A 181 10.72 5.55 12.02
C GLN A 181 9.78 5.69 10.82
N TYR A 182 10.32 5.63 9.59
CA TYR A 182 9.54 5.69 8.36
C TYR A 182 9.74 4.43 7.53
N CYS A 183 8.63 3.88 7.04
CA CYS A 183 8.61 2.70 6.18
C CYS A 183 8.74 3.13 4.71
N GLU A 184 9.97 3.36 4.26
CA GLU A 184 10.23 3.83 2.90
C GLU A 184 10.66 2.68 1.96
N TYR A 185 10.51 2.88 0.65
CA TYR A 185 11.05 1.95 -0.33
C TYR A 185 12.57 2.12 -0.33
N GLY A 186 13.31 1.08 0.04
CA GLY A 186 14.77 1.13 0.06
C GLY A 186 15.25 1.24 -1.38
N SER A 187 15.70 2.44 -1.76
CA SER A 187 16.48 2.63 -2.98
C SER A 187 17.86 1.98 -2.83
#